data_AF-A0A9W4PCD1-F1
#
_entry.id   AF-A0A9W4PCD1-F1
#
_cell.length_a   1.000
_cell.length_b   1.000
_cell.length_c   1.000
_cell.angle_alpha   90.00
_cell.angle_beta   90.00
_cell.angle_gamma   90.00
#
_symmetry.space_group_name_H-M   'P 1'
#
loop_
_entity.id
_entity.type
_entity.pdbx_description
1 polymer ?
#
loop_
_entity_poly.entity_id
_entity_poly.type
_entity_poly.pdbx_seq_one_letter_code
_entity_poly.pdbx_strand_id
1 'polypeptide(L)'
;MVGKSNFYKGLKLLGAQKEEQLNGKIKDLLNNRELIEAVSDNAQMQVPRINSLQEASERMSIIMNYPTKKDVASLAKLVIQLEEKIDGLEELVSMLVENRGGNVGGNSSIRNKGNANSSRSIKKKSRLASNEMEGSKKRLSDFINNSLLLSSQLPEFNSVGQENSNG
;
A
#
# COMPACT_ATOMS: atom_id res chain seq x y z
N MET A 1 26.07 -54.02 -20.48
CA MET A 1 25.91 -52.58 -20.14
C MET A 1 25.78 -52.35 -18.62
N VAL A 2 26.62 -52.99 -17.79
CA VAL A 2 26.42 -53.02 -16.31
C VAL A 2 27.35 -52.07 -15.55
N GLY A 3 28.48 -51.64 -16.13
CA GLY A 3 29.46 -50.77 -15.44
C GLY A 3 29.09 -49.28 -15.35
N LYS A 4 28.31 -48.76 -16.31
CA LYS A 4 27.99 -47.32 -16.39
C LYS A 4 27.00 -46.86 -15.30
N SER A 5 26.07 -47.73 -14.88
CA SER A 5 25.08 -47.40 -13.86
C SER A 5 25.67 -47.29 -12.45
N ASN A 6 26.70 -48.09 -12.14
CA ASN A 6 27.35 -48.08 -10.84
C ASN A 6 28.26 -46.86 -10.66
N PHE A 7 28.93 -46.42 -11.73
CA PHE A 7 29.73 -45.18 -11.72
C PHE A 7 28.85 -43.94 -11.49
N TYR A 8 27.72 -43.84 -12.21
CA TYR A 8 26.79 -42.73 -12.04
C TYR A 8 26.17 -42.67 -10.63
N LYS A 9 25.83 -43.84 -10.05
CA LYS A 9 25.37 -43.93 -8.65
C LYS A 9 26.44 -43.46 -7.66
N GLY A 10 27.70 -43.83 -7.86
CA GLY A 10 28.81 -43.39 -7.03
C GLY A 10 29.05 -41.88 -7.10
N LEU A 11 29.01 -41.30 -8.31
CA LEU A 11 29.16 -39.86 -8.52
C LEU A 11 28.02 -39.07 -7.87
N LYS A 12 26.77 -39.56 -7.99
CA LYS A 12 25.60 -38.96 -7.36
C LYS A 12 25.69 -38.97 -5.83
N LEU A 13 26.18 -40.08 -5.25
CA LEU A 13 26.37 -40.19 -3.80
C LEU A 13 27.47 -39.23 -3.29
N LEU A 14 28.58 -39.13 -4.02
CA LEU A 14 29.66 -38.19 -3.70
C LEU A 14 29.21 -36.73 -3.82
N GLY A 15 28.44 -36.42 -4.88
CA GLY A 15 27.84 -35.10 -5.08
C GLY A 15 26.90 -34.73 -3.92
N ALA A 16 26.01 -35.63 -3.54
CA ALA A 16 25.09 -35.42 -2.42
C ALA A 16 25.82 -35.22 -1.08
N GLN A 17 26.85 -36.01 -0.79
CA GLN A 17 27.67 -35.82 0.42
C GLN A 17 28.40 -34.47 0.43
N LYS A 18 28.91 -34.03 -0.73
CA LYS A 18 29.58 -32.72 -0.83
C LYS A 18 28.60 -31.57 -0.69
N GLU A 19 27.42 -31.69 -1.28
CA GLU A 19 26.33 -30.72 -1.13
C GLU A 19 25.88 -30.59 0.32
N GLU A 20 25.72 -31.72 1.03
CA GLU A 20 25.37 -31.73 2.45
C GLU A 20 26.44 -31.07 3.32
N GLN A 21 27.73 -31.35 3.08
CA GLN A 21 28.83 -30.68 3.77
C GLN A 21 28.87 -29.17 3.53
N LEU A 22 28.59 -28.74 2.29
CA LEU A 22 28.60 -27.34 1.91
C LEU A 22 27.40 -26.60 2.52
N ASN A 23 26.22 -27.23 2.48
CA ASN A 23 25.02 -26.72 3.14
C ASN A 23 25.18 -26.63 4.66
N GLY A 24 25.85 -27.60 5.29
CA GLY A 24 26.21 -27.53 6.72
C GLY A 24 27.06 -26.30 7.02
N LYS A 25 28.14 -26.10 6.27
CA LYS A 25 29.03 -24.94 6.44
C LYS A 25 28.33 -23.60 6.20
N ILE A 26 27.46 -23.52 5.18
CA ILE A 26 26.68 -22.31 4.91
C ILE A 26 25.74 -22.02 6.08
N LYS A 27 25.04 -23.04 6.58
CA LYS A 27 24.16 -22.90 7.75
C LYS A 27 24.93 -22.46 8.98
N ASP A 28 26.11 -23.01 9.24
CA ASP A 28 26.95 -22.64 10.39
C ASP A 28 27.42 -21.19 10.32
N LEU A 29 27.77 -20.70 9.12
CA LEU A 29 28.14 -19.30 8.90
C LEU A 29 26.93 -18.36 9.07
N LEU A 30 25.76 -18.75 8.57
CA LEU A 30 24.53 -17.95 8.65
C LEU A 30 23.90 -17.94 10.06
N ASN A 31 24.05 -19.02 10.82
CA ASN A 31 23.60 -19.10 12.22
C ASN A 31 24.61 -18.51 13.21
N ASN A 32 25.69 -17.89 12.74
CA ASN A 32 26.59 -17.18 13.63
C ASN A 32 25.95 -15.86 14.07
N ARG A 33 25.39 -15.88 15.29
CA ARG A 33 24.75 -14.72 15.93
C ARG A 33 25.68 -13.50 15.98
N GLU A 34 26.98 -13.69 16.17
CA GLU A 34 27.96 -12.59 16.19
C GLU A 34 28.11 -11.92 14.82
N LEU A 35 28.03 -12.68 13.73
CA LEU A 35 28.05 -12.11 12.38
C LEU A 35 26.77 -11.34 12.08
N ILE A 36 25.61 -11.89 12.50
CA ILE A 36 24.32 -11.22 12.33
C ILE A 36 24.29 -9.90 13.14
N GLU A 37 24.79 -9.93 14.38
CA GLU A 37 24.87 -8.76 15.25
C GLU A 37 25.86 -7.72 14.69
N ALA A 38 27.05 -8.13 14.27
CA ALA A 38 28.02 -7.22 13.65
C ALA A 38 27.52 -6.59 12.34
N VAL A 39 26.76 -7.33 11.52
CA VAL A 39 26.14 -6.79 10.31
C VAL A 39 24.99 -5.84 10.67
N SER A 40 24.17 -6.17 11.67
CA SER A 40 23.12 -5.30 12.18
C SER A 40 23.67 -3.98 12.72
N ASP A 41 24.73 -4.03 13.53
CA ASP A 41 25.38 -2.85 14.09
C ASP A 41 26.00 -1.99 12.99
N ASN A 42 26.63 -2.61 11.99
CA ASN A 42 27.14 -1.91 10.83
C ASN A 42 26.01 -1.26 10.01
N ALA A 43 24.88 -1.94 9.84
CA ALA A 43 23.72 -1.39 9.17
C ALA A 43 23.14 -0.19 9.94
N GLN A 44 23.04 -0.26 11.27
CA GLN A 44 22.63 0.85 12.12
C GLN A 44 23.58 2.06 12.00
N MET A 45 24.88 1.82 11.91
CA MET A 45 25.88 2.87 11.67
C MET A 45 25.75 3.54 10.30
N GLN A 46 25.12 2.90 9.32
CA GLN A 46 24.88 3.46 8.00
C GLN A 46 23.57 4.26 7.92
N VAL A 47 22.62 4.06 8.86
CA VAL A 47 21.34 4.79 8.91
C VAL A 47 21.52 6.32 8.85
N PRO A 48 22.44 6.96 9.60
CA PRO A 48 22.64 8.40 9.51
C PRO A 48 23.07 8.88 8.11
N ARG A 49 23.85 8.06 7.38
CA ARG A 49 24.27 8.39 5.99
C ARG A 49 23.13 8.26 5.00
N ILE A 50 22.25 7.27 5.20
CA ILE A 50 21.07 7.09 4.37
C ILE A 50 20.10 8.26 4.61
N ASN A 51 19.92 8.67 5.86
CA ASN A 51 19.07 9.81 6.23
C ASN A 51 19.59 11.12 5.62
N SER A 52 20.91 11.36 5.66
CA SER A 52 21.48 12.57 5.05
C SER A 52 21.36 12.58 3.52
N LEU A 53 21.46 11.42 2.87
CA LEU A 53 21.20 11.28 1.44
C LEU A 53 19.73 11.54 1.11
N GLN A 54 18.81 11.02 1.92
CA GLN A 54 17.38 11.30 1.77
C GLN A 54 17.09 12.80 1.92
N GLU A 55 17.68 13.46 2.92
CA GLU A 55 17.51 14.90 3.12
C GLU A 55 18.09 15.71 1.95
N ALA A 56 19.27 15.33 1.44
CA ALA A 56 19.84 15.96 0.25
C ALA A 56 18.93 15.77 -0.98
N SER A 57 18.32 14.59 -1.14
CA SER A 57 17.34 14.32 -2.20
C SER A 57 16.07 15.17 -2.05
N GLU A 58 15.58 15.39 -0.82
CA GLU A 58 14.46 16.30 -0.55
C GLU A 58 14.82 17.75 -0.88
N ARG A 59 16.05 18.20 -0.58
CA ARG A 59 16.48 19.56 -0.94
C ARG A 59 16.63 19.74 -2.44
N MET A 60 17.13 18.72 -3.13
CA MET A 60 17.27 18.74 -4.59
C MET A 60 15.90 18.74 -5.30
N SER A 61 14.90 18.10 -4.70
CA SER A 61 13.55 18.04 -5.27
C SER A 61 12.90 19.42 -5.38
N ILE A 62 13.24 20.36 -4.50
CA ILE A 62 12.77 21.75 -4.56
C ILE A 62 13.28 22.45 -5.82
N ILE A 63 14.55 22.22 -6.18
CA ILE A 63 15.18 22.83 -7.35
C ILE A 63 14.69 22.18 -8.64
N MET A 64 14.64 20.85 -8.64
CA MET A 64 14.32 20.05 -9.83
C MET A 64 12.81 19.81 -10.01
N ASN A 65 11.99 20.24 -9.04
CA ASN A 65 10.55 20.16 -9.02
C ASN A 65 9.99 18.75 -9.29
N TYR A 66 10.59 17.72 -8.67
CA TYR A 66 10.07 16.35 -8.70
C TYR A 66 9.43 15.97 -7.35
N PRO A 67 8.38 15.15 -7.33
CA PRO A 67 7.72 14.74 -6.09
C PRO A 67 8.60 13.79 -5.27
N THR A 68 8.68 14.01 -3.96
CA THR A 68 9.42 13.14 -3.04
C THR A 68 8.54 12.07 -2.39
N LYS A 69 9.16 11.04 -1.81
CA LYS A 69 8.44 10.02 -1.03
C LYS A 69 7.60 10.63 0.10
N LYS A 70 8.11 11.69 0.73
CA LYS A 70 7.42 12.41 1.81
C LYS A 70 6.18 13.15 1.32
N ASP A 71 6.25 13.75 0.13
CA ASP A 71 5.10 14.43 -0.48
C ASP A 71 3.99 13.44 -0.80
N VAL A 72 4.34 12.28 -1.37
CA VAL A 72 3.38 11.21 -1.67
C VAL A 72 2.71 10.69 -0.38
N ALA A 73 3.49 10.45 0.67
CA ALA A 73 2.95 10.02 1.96
C ALA A 73 2.04 11.08 2.60
N SER A 74 2.42 12.35 2.51
CA SER A 74 1.62 13.47 3.04
C SER A 74 0.30 13.62 2.29
N LEU A 75 0.33 13.49 0.96
CA LEU A 75 -0.87 13.50 0.13
C LEU A 75 -1.79 12.32 0.48
N ALA A 76 -1.24 11.11 0.61
CA ALA A 76 -2.02 9.93 0.99
C ALA A 76 -2.71 10.14 2.36
N LYS A 77 -2.00 10.68 3.35
CA LYS A 77 -2.57 11.00 4.66
C LYS A 77 -3.72 12.00 4.55
N LEU A 78 -3.57 13.04 3.73
CA LEU A 78 -4.62 14.04 3.51
C LEU A 78 -5.85 13.42 2.85
N VAL A 79 -5.65 12.52 1.88
CA VAL A 79 -6.75 11.80 1.22
C VAL A 79 -7.52 10.96 2.22
N ILE A 80 -6.84 10.18 3.06
CA ILE A 80 -7.49 9.38 4.11
C ILE A 80 -8.32 10.26 5.05
N GLN A 81 -7.77 11.39 5.51
CA GLN A 81 -8.50 12.33 6.37
C GLN A 81 -9.73 12.95 5.69
N LEU A 82 -9.64 13.18 4.38
CA LEU A 82 -10.77 13.66 3.59
C LEU A 82 -11.86 12.60 3.48
N GLU A 83 -11.50 11.34 3.24
CA GLU A 83 -12.44 10.21 3.21
C GLU A 83 -13.16 10.07 4.54
N GLU A 84 -12.42 10.01 5.66
CA GLU A 84 -13.01 9.94 7.02
C GLU A 84 -14.00 11.09 7.28
N LYS A 85 -13.67 12.30 6.83
CA LYS A 85 -14.54 13.47 7.02
C LYS A 85 -15.77 13.44 6.11
N ILE A 86 -15.64 12.92 4.89
CA ILE A 86 -16.77 12.72 3.98
C ILE A 86 -17.72 11.67 4.57
N ASP A 87 -17.19 10.56 5.06
CA ASP A 87 -17.99 9.51 5.71
C ASP A 87 -18.79 10.06 6.89
N GLY A 88 -18.16 10.88 7.76
CA GLY A 88 -18.86 11.53 8.86
C GLY A 88 -19.95 12.52 8.42
N LEU A 89 -19.76 13.19 7.27
CA LEU A 89 -20.81 14.03 6.68
C LEU A 89 -21.95 13.19 6.09
N GLU A 90 -21.65 12.07 5.45
CA GLU A 90 -22.65 11.15 4.92
C GLU A 90 -23.49 10.54 6.04
N GLU A 91 -22.88 10.18 7.17
CA GLU A 91 -23.57 9.72 8.36
C GLU A 91 -24.51 10.80 8.92
N LEU A 92 -24.04 12.04 9.05
CA LEU A 92 -24.86 13.16 9.53
C LEU A 92 -26.03 13.44 8.59
N VAL A 93 -25.80 13.44 7.29
CA VAL A 93 -26.86 13.60 6.28
C VAL A 93 -27.87 12.46 6.38
N SER A 94 -27.41 11.22 6.55
CA SER A 94 -28.28 10.06 6.71
C SER A 94 -29.16 10.18 7.96
N MET A 95 -28.56 10.50 9.12
CA MET A 95 -29.31 10.75 10.35
C MET A 95 -30.34 11.88 10.20
N LEU A 96 -30.00 12.94 9.46
CA LEU A 96 -30.89 14.09 9.27
C LEU A 96 -32.05 13.76 8.32
N VAL A 97 -31.82 12.93 7.30
CA VAL A 97 -32.86 12.42 6.40
C VAL A 97 -33.78 11.44 7.13
N GLU A 98 -33.24 10.55 7.95
CA GLU A 98 -34.01 9.62 8.79
C GLU A 98 -34.88 10.36 9.81
N ASN A 99 -34.32 11.36 10.52
CA ASN A 99 -35.10 12.18 11.45
C ASN A 99 -36.21 13.00 10.76
N ARG A 100 -36.04 13.36 9.48
CA ARG A 100 -37.08 14.06 8.70
C ARG A 100 -38.19 13.12 8.20
N GLY A 101 -37.95 11.80 8.18
CA GLY A 101 -38.94 10.77 7.84
C GLY A 101 -39.87 10.37 8.99
N GLY A 102 -39.61 10.86 10.21
CA GLY A 102 -40.31 10.46 11.44
C GLY A 102 -41.15 11.57 12.09
N ASN A 103 -41.94 12.34 11.32
CA ASN A 103 -43.12 13.07 11.83
C ASN A 103 -43.85 13.84 10.70
N VAL A 104 -44.81 13.18 10.04
CA VAL A 104 -45.87 13.89 9.29
C VAL A 104 -47.22 13.26 9.61
N GLY A 105 -47.59 13.33 10.89
CA GLY A 105 -48.98 13.37 11.32
C GLY A 105 -49.30 14.81 11.70
N GLY A 106 -49.80 15.62 10.77
CA GLY A 106 -50.06 17.04 11.05
C GLY A 106 -50.43 17.86 9.83
N ASN A 107 -51.74 17.93 9.58
CA ASN A 107 -52.43 18.79 8.63
C ASN A 107 -51.78 20.16 8.38
N SER A 108 -51.45 20.48 7.12
CA SER A 108 -51.69 21.81 6.59
C SER A 108 -51.81 21.80 5.06
N SER A 109 -53.02 22.12 4.61
CA SER A 109 -53.33 22.50 3.23
C SER A 109 -52.61 23.81 2.93
N ILE A 110 -51.52 23.77 2.16
CA ILE A 110 -50.98 24.95 1.47
C ILE A 110 -50.90 24.61 -0.01
N ARG A 111 -51.97 24.99 -0.70
CA ARG A 111 -52.15 24.89 -2.14
C ARG A 111 -51.35 26.02 -2.82
N ASN A 112 -50.10 25.75 -3.17
CA ASN A 112 -49.33 26.64 -4.06
C ASN A 112 -49.61 26.31 -5.52
N LYS A 113 -50.51 27.09 -6.13
CA LYS A 113 -50.56 27.29 -7.58
C LYS A 113 -49.36 28.18 -7.95
N GLY A 114 -48.38 27.65 -8.65
CA GLY A 114 -47.28 28.46 -9.17
C GLY A 114 -46.31 27.68 -10.06
N ASN A 115 -46.33 28.02 -11.35
CA ASN A 115 -45.30 27.79 -12.36
C ASN A 115 -44.88 26.33 -12.67
N ALA A 116 -45.65 25.69 -13.55
CA ALA A 116 -45.03 24.91 -14.61
C ALA A 116 -44.16 25.87 -15.43
N ASN A 117 -42.86 25.55 -15.60
CA ASN A 117 -41.95 25.92 -16.70
C ASN A 117 -40.49 26.11 -16.22
N SER A 118 -39.82 25.06 -15.71
CA SER A 118 -38.34 24.96 -15.73
C SER A 118 -37.88 23.62 -15.14
N SER A 119 -37.97 22.51 -15.88
CA SER A 119 -37.39 21.23 -15.44
C SER A 119 -37.07 20.31 -16.63
N ARG A 120 -36.28 20.78 -17.60
CA ARG A 120 -35.73 19.89 -18.65
C ARG A 120 -34.21 19.93 -18.82
N SER A 121 -33.48 20.78 -18.09
CA SER A 121 -32.03 20.95 -18.23
C SER A 121 -31.18 20.40 -17.07
N ILE A 122 -31.74 20.14 -15.88
CA ILE A 122 -30.95 19.75 -14.70
C ILE A 122 -30.67 18.23 -14.63
N LYS A 123 -31.51 17.39 -15.25
CA LYS A 123 -31.41 15.92 -15.13
C LYS A 123 -30.31 15.27 -15.97
N LYS A 124 -29.70 16.00 -16.92
CA LYS A 124 -28.59 15.48 -17.77
C LYS A 124 -27.20 15.69 -17.18
N LYS A 125 -27.00 16.65 -16.26
CA LYS A 125 -25.68 16.96 -15.70
C LYS A 125 -25.24 15.99 -14.60
N SER A 126 -26.17 15.45 -13.81
CA SER A 126 -25.83 14.51 -12.73
C SER A 126 -25.38 13.13 -13.24
N ARG A 127 -25.98 12.61 -14.31
CA ARG A 127 -25.61 11.28 -14.86
C ARG A 127 -24.23 11.24 -15.52
N LEU A 128 -23.74 12.37 -16.04
CA LEU A 128 -22.39 12.44 -16.61
C LEU A 128 -21.32 12.47 -15.51
N ALA A 129 -21.53 13.25 -14.46
CA ALA A 129 -20.61 13.34 -13.33
C ALA A 129 -20.50 12.03 -12.53
N SER A 130 -21.60 11.28 -12.39
CA SER A 130 -21.58 9.95 -11.77
C SER A 130 -20.69 8.97 -12.54
N ASN A 131 -20.76 8.98 -13.87
CA ASN A 131 -19.97 8.10 -14.72
C ASN A 131 -18.48 8.48 -14.75
N GLU A 132 -18.15 9.78 -14.69
CA GLU A 132 -16.75 10.25 -14.61
C GLU A 132 -16.11 9.95 -13.24
N MET A 133 -16.88 10.06 -12.17
CA MET A 133 -16.40 9.75 -10.82
C MET A 133 -16.19 8.25 -10.62
N GLU A 134 -17.03 7.40 -11.19
CA GLU A 134 -16.87 5.94 -11.18
C GLU A 134 -15.69 5.47 -12.03
N GLY A 135 -15.46 6.10 -13.19
CA GLY A 135 -14.28 5.85 -14.03
C GLY A 135 -12.97 6.27 -13.36
N SER A 136 -12.98 7.34 -12.58
CA SER A 136 -11.81 7.82 -11.83
C SER A 136 -11.45 6.89 -10.66
N LYS A 137 -12.46 6.36 -9.95
CA LYS A 137 -12.28 5.34 -8.90
C LYS A 137 -11.65 4.06 -9.46
N LYS A 138 -12.13 3.57 -10.63
CA LYS A 138 -11.55 2.40 -11.30
C LYS A 138 -10.10 2.60 -11.74
N ARG A 139 -9.78 3.78 -12.29
CA ARG A 139 -8.39 4.10 -12.70
C ARG A 139 -7.44 4.15 -11.50
N LEU A 140 -7.88 4.68 -10.37
CA LEU A 140 -7.09 4.71 -9.14
C LEU A 140 -6.89 3.30 -8.57
N SER A 141 -7.94 2.47 -8.54
CA SER A 141 -7.80 1.08 -8.09
C SER A 141 -6.87 0.26 -8.98
N ASP A 142 -6.96 0.44 -10.30
CA ASP A 142 -6.10 -0.25 -11.26
C ASP A 142 -4.64 0.19 -11.12
N PHE A 143 -4.38 1.47 -10.85
CA PHE A 143 -3.04 1.98 -10.59
C PHE A 143 -2.44 1.40 -9.31
N ILE A 144 -3.21 1.37 -8.21
CA ILE A 144 -2.76 0.80 -6.92
C ILE A 144 -2.43 -0.69 -7.08
N ASN A 145 -3.32 -1.45 -7.71
CA ASN A 145 -3.11 -2.89 -7.91
C ASN A 145 -1.89 -3.19 -8.79
N ASN A 146 -1.68 -2.42 -9.87
CA ASN A 146 -0.50 -2.56 -10.71
C ASN A 146 0.79 -2.15 -9.98
N SER A 147 0.75 -1.10 -9.16
CA SER A 147 1.89 -0.67 -8.36
C SER A 147 2.27 -1.72 -7.30
N LEU A 148 1.28 -2.33 -6.65
CA LEU A 148 1.49 -3.41 -5.67
C LEU A 148 2.06 -4.65 -6.36
N LEU A 149 1.55 -5.01 -7.54
CA LEU A 149 2.08 -6.13 -8.32
C LEU A 149 3.55 -5.90 -8.71
N LEU A 150 3.89 -4.70 -9.18
CA LEU A 150 5.26 -4.32 -9.51
C LEU A 150 6.19 -4.39 -8.29
N SER A 151 5.67 -4.02 -7.12
CA SER A 151 6.40 -4.09 -5.84
C SER A 151 6.66 -5.55 -5.44
N SER A 152 5.69 -6.44 -5.64
CA SER A 152 5.84 -7.89 -5.39
C SER A 152 6.79 -8.61 -6.35
N GLN A 153 7.08 -8.00 -7.51
CA GLN A 153 8.04 -8.53 -8.49
C GLN A 153 9.49 -8.11 -8.22
N LEU A 154 9.72 -7.20 -7.29
CA LEU A 154 11.07 -6.86 -6.85
C LEU A 154 11.56 -7.92 -5.85
N PRO A 155 12.84 -8.33 -5.91
CA PRO A 155 13.39 -9.25 -4.91
C PRO A 155 13.34 -8.58 -3.53
N GLU A 156 12.52 -9.14 -2.64
CA GLU A 156 12.41 -8.78 -1.22
C GLU A 156 13.77 -8.97 -0.52
N PHE A 157 14.42 -7.86 -0.15
CA PHE A 157 15.51 -7.89 0.82
C PHE A 157 14.90 -7.98 2.23
N ASN A 158 14.67 -9.20 2.69
CA ASN A 158 14.15 -9.46 4.03
C ASN A 158 15.14 -9.02 5.11
N SER A 159 14.85 -7.88 5.75
CA SER A 159 15.43 -7.51 7.05
C SER A 159 14.60 -8.15 8.16
N VAL A 160 15.12 -9.23 8.73
CA VAL A 160 14.54 -9.96 9.85
C VAL A 160 14.64 -9.14 11.15
N GLY A 161 13.48 -8.88 11.76
CA GLY A 161 13.22 -9.15 13.17
C GLY A 161 13.77 -8.17 14.21
N GLN A 162 12.95 -7.18 14.58
CA GLN A 162 12.82 -6.77 15.98
C GLN A 162 11.97 -7.83 16.71
N GLU A 163 12.45 -8.36 17.84
CA GLU A 163 11.57 -8.73 18.96
C GLU A 163 12.27 -8.39 20.31
N ASN A 164 11.78 -7.30 20.90
CA ASN A 164 11.35 -7.12 22.30
C ASN A 164 12.27 -7.49 23.47
N SER A 165 12.49 -6.53 24.38
CA SER A 165 11.99 -6.60 25.78
C SER A 165 12.24 -5.29 26.54
N ASN A 166 11.16 -4.60 26.90
CA ASN A 166 11.12 -3.77 28.11
C ASN A 166 10.86 -4.71 29.30
N GLY A 167 11.65 -4.58 30.37
CA GLY A 167 11.47 -5.31 31.64
C GLY A 167 12.79 -5.64 32.32
#